data_AF-A0A7S1DGB2-F1
#
_entry.id   AF-A0A7S1DGB2-F1
#
_cell.length_a   1.000
_cell.length_b   1.000
_cell.length_c   1.000
_cell.angle_alpha   90.00
_cell.angle_beta   90.00
_cell.angle_gamma   90.00
#
_symmetry.space_group_name_H-M   'P 1'
#
loop_
_entity.id
_entity.type
_entity.pdbx_description
1 polymer ?
#
loop_
_entity_poly.entity_id
_entity_poly.type
_entity_poly.pdbx_seq_one_letter_code
_entity_poly.pdbx_strand_id
1 'polypeptide(L)'
;ARLWAAPLCALDTETDSLDPMAARIVGISFADTPGEAAYIPLAHSGPDAPVQLPLDEVLARLKPWLEDEGAKKIGQNLKYDRHVLLNHGIQLAGVQHDTLLQSYVLEAHRT
;
A
#
# COMPACT_ATOMS: atom_id res chain seq x y z
N ALA A 1 7.12 -10.33 -10.24
CA ALA A 1 8.17 -9.98 -11.23
C ALA A 1 8.35 -8.48 -11.30
N ARG A 2 7.34 -7.70 -11.75
CA ARG A 2 7.40 -6.23 -11.84
C ARG A 2 7.81 -5.52 -10.54
N LEU A 3 7.09 -5.76 -9.43
CA LEU A 3 7.40 -5.17 -8.12
C LEU A 3 8.86 -5.37 -7.65
N TRP A 4 9.45 -6.53 -7.95
CA TRP A 4 10.82 -6.87 -7.56
C TRP A 4 11.88 -6.27 -8.51
N ALA A 5 11.50 -6.01 -9.76
CA ALA A 5 12.40 -5.41 -10.75
C ALA A 5 12.36 -3.87 -10.73
N ALA A 6 11.27 -3.29 -10.20
CA ALA A 6 11.09 -1.86 -10.12
C ALA A 6 12.09 -1.23 -9.13
N PRO A 7 12.80 -0.15 -9.51
CA PRO A 7 13.69 0.56 -8.60
C PRO A 7 12.94 1.29 -7.48
N LEU A 8 11.68 1.64 -7.72
CA LEU A 8 10.75 2.26 -6.79
C LEU A 8 9.33 1.90 -7.22
N CYS A 9 8.45 1.59 -6.28
CA CYS A 9 7.04 1.32 -6.57
C CYS A 9 6.12 2.07 -5.60
N ALA A 10 5.06 2.67 -6.11
CA ALA A 10 4.00 3.23 -5.31
C ALA A 10 3.21 2.10 -4.63
N LEU A 11 2.88 2.28 -3.36
CA LEU A 11 2.05 1.39 -2.55
C LEU A 11 0.96 2.23 -1.90
N ASP A 12 -0.26 1.69 -1.87
CA ASP A 12 -1.39 2.30 -1.19
C ASP A 12 -2.41 1.21 -0.77
N THR A 13 -3.05 1.42 0.37
CA THR A 13 -4.03 0.50 0.97
C THR A 13 -5.41 1.11 1.07
N GLU A 14 -6.41 0.36 0.61
CA GLU A 14 -7.82 0.72 0.75
C GLU A 14 -8.41 -0.04 1.93
N THR A 15 -9.22 0.63 2.76
CA THR A 15 -9.67 0.08 4.05
C THR A 15 -11.12 0.40 4.39
N ASP A 16 -11.68 -0.30 5.37
CA ASP A 16 -13.08 -0.16 5.83
C ASP A 16 -13.28 0.92 6.92
N SER A 17 -12.23 1.63 7.31
CA SER A 17 -12.25 2.61 8.39
C SER A 17 -11.20 3.69 8.17
N LEU A 18 -11.36 4.84 8.82
CA LEU A 18 -10.30 5.86 8.92
C LEU A 18 -9.44 5.69 10.18
N ASP A 19 -9.86 4.84 11.13
CA ASP A 19 -9.07 4.51 12.31
C ASP A 19 -8.03 3.44 11.95
N PRO A 20 -6.72 3.79 11.83
CA PRO A 20 -5.69 2.86 11.41
C PRO A 20 -5.51 1.66 12.36
N MET A 21 -5.91 1.77 13.63
CA MET A 21 -5.76 0.68 14.61
C MET A 21 -6.84 -0.40 14.44
N ALA A 22 -7.98 -0.05 13.85
CA ALA A 22 -9.13 -0.93 13.67
C ALA A 22 -9.40 -1.28 12.19
N ALA A 23 -8.82 -0.52 11.27
CA ALA A 23 -8.98 -0.68 9.83
C ALA A 23 -8.52 -2.06 9.33
N ARG A 24 -9.34 -2.65 8.45
CA ARG A 24 -9.03 -3.88 7.71
C ARG A 24 -8.87 -3.56 6.23
N ILE A 25 -8.00 -4.32 5.57
CA ILE A 25 -7.70 -4.15 4.15
C ILE A 25 -8.92 -4.58 3.32
N VAL A 26 -9.35 -3.70 2.42
CA VAL A 26 -10.37 -3.93 1.40
C VAL A 26 -9.73 -4.13 0.03
N GLY A 27 -8.58 -3.49 -0.21
CA GLY A 27 -7.75 -3.73 -1.39
C GLY A 27 -6.37 -3.08 -1.27
N ILE A 28 -5.49 -3.38 -2.23
CA ILE A 28 -4.14 -2.83 -2.28
C ILE A 28 -3.87 -2.39 -3.72
N SER A 29 -3.24 -1.23 -3.88
CA SER A 29 -2.84 -0.72 -5.20
C SER A 29 -1.33 -0.54 -5.32
N PHE A 30 -0.84 -0.65 -6.55
CA PHE A 30 0.57 -0.52 -6.90
C PHE A 30 0.76 0.25 -8.20
N ALA A 31 1.85 1.01 -8.31
CA ALA A 31 2.31 1.58 -9.57
C ALA A 31 3.84 1.59 -9.63
N ASP A 32 4.44 0.88 -10.58
CA ASP A 32 5.88 0.86 -10.84
C ASP A 32 6.31 1.77 -11.99
N THR A 33 5.36 2.23 -12.81
CA THR A 33 5.59 3.11 -13.97
C THR A 33 4.51 4.20 -14.03
N PRO A 34 4.86 5.46 -14.32
CA PRO A 34 3.86 6.52 -14.51
C PRO A 34 2.82 6.15 -15.57
N GLY A 35 1.53 6.29 -15.23
CA GLY A 35 0.42 5.92 -16.11
C GLY A 35 0.04 4.44 -16.09
N GLU A 36 0.78 3.58 -15.38
CA GLU A 36 0.45 2.18 -15.20
C GLU A 36 0.29 1.85 -13.71
N ALA A 37 -0.90 1.39 -13.33
CA ALA A 37 -1.19 0.96 -11.98
C ALA A 37 -2.09 -0.28 -11.99
N ALA A 38 -2.06 -1.03 -10.90
CA ALA A 38 -2.94 -2.15 -10.67
C ALA A 38 -3.60 -2.00 -9.30
N TYR A 39 -4.89 -2.36 -9.23
CA TYR A 39 -5.64 -2.50 -8.01
C TYR A 39 -6.01 -3.97 -7.80
N ILE A 40 -5.82 -4.46 -6.57
CA ILE A 40 -6.20 -5.81 -6.17
C ILE A 40 -7.36 -5.67 -5.17
N PRO A 41 -8.61 -5.95 -5.57
CA PRO A 41 -9.74 -6.04 -4.65
C PRO A 41 -9.62 -7.32 -3.82
N LEU A 42 -9.77 -7.22 -2.49
CA LEU A 42 -9.52 -8.31 -1.55
C LEU A 42 -10.67 -8.59 -0.57
N ALA A 43 -11.45 -7.57 -0.21
CA ALA A 43 -12.59 -7.73 0.70
C ALA A 43 -13.79 -6.84 0.35
N HIS A 44 -14.03 -6.60 -0.95
CA HIS A 44 -15.26 -5.93 -1.40
C HIS A 44 -16.45 -6.81 -1.06
N SER A 45 -17.43 -6.22 -0.37
CA SER A 45 -18.69 -6.87 -0.01
C SER A 45 -19.85 -6.17 -0.70
N GLY A 46 -20.78 -6.94 -1.28
CA GLY A 46 -21.98 -6.40 -1.90
C GLY A 46 -22.54 -7.32 -2.97
N PRO A 47 -23.75 -7.05 -3.47
CA PRO A 47 -24.40 -7.87 -4.52
C PRO A 47 -23.57 -7.95 -5.80
N ASP A 48 -22.84 -6.87 -6.12
CA ASP A 48 -22.05 -6.72 -7.34
C ASP A 48 -20.55 -6.94 -7.10
N ALA A 49 -20.16 -7.48 -5.94
CA ALA A 49 -18.76 -7.72 -5.64
C ALA A 49 -18.19 -8.79 -6.60
N PRO A 50 -17.08 -8.50 -7.30
CA PRO A 50 -16.49 -9.47 -8.20
C PRO A 50 -15.89 -10.65 -7.42
N VAL A 51 -15.56 -11.72 -8.15
CA VAL A 51 -14.69 -12.77 -7.62
C VAL A 51 -13.32 -12.16 -7.32
N GLN A 52 -12.86 -12.34 -6.10
CA GLN A 52 -11.63 -11.75 -5.58
C GLN A 52 -10.66 -12.84 -5.17
N LEU A 53 -9.37 -12.50 -5.16
CA LEU A 53 -8.35 -13.39 -4.63
C LEU A 53 -8.47 -13.48 -3.10
N PRO A 54 -8.15 -14.63 -2.47
CA PRO A 54 -8.18 -14.74 -1.03
C PRO A 54 -7.19 -13.77 -0.38
N LEU A 55 -7.67 -12.96 0.57
CA LEU A 55 -6.88 -11.93 1.27
C LEU A 55 -5.58 -12.51 1.82
N ASP A 56 -5.67 -13.57 2.63
CA ASP A 56 -4.51 -14.15 3.32
C ASP A 56 -3.46 -14.69 2.34
N GLU A 57 -3.88 -15.27 1.21
CA GLU A 57 -2.95 -15.76 0.19
C GLU A 57 -2.22 -14.62 -0.52
N VAL A 58 -2.94 -13.54 -0.83
CA VAL A 58 -2.35 -12.34 -1.44
C VAL A 58 -1.37 -11.68 -0.48
N LEU A 59 -1.76 -11.49 0.79
CA LEU A 59 -0.90 -10.92 1.81
C LEU A 59 0.33 -11.79 2.05
N ALA A 60 0.20 -13.12 2.15
CA ALA A 60 1.34 -14.03 2.27
C ALA A 60 2.30 -13.92 1.09
N ARG A 61 1.78 -13.74 -0.13
CA ARG A 61 2.60 -13.58 -1.35
C ARG A 61 3.29 -12.22 -1.43
N LEU A 62 2.65 -11.16 -0.95
CA LEU A 62 3.20 -9.80 -0.95
C LEU A 62 4.14 -9.55 0.22
N LYS A 63 3.95 -10.25 1.35
CA LYS A 63 4.69 -10.05 2.60
C LYS A 63 6.22 -9.99 2.41
N PRO A 64 6.88 -10.90 1.65
CA PRO A 64 8.31 -10.80 1.44
C PRO A 64 8.75 -9.49 0.77
N TRP A 65 7.96 -8.94 -0.14
CA TRP A 65 8.28 -7.65 -0.77
C TRP A 65 7.96 -6.47 0.16
N LEU A 66 6.86 -6.53 0.91
CA LEU A 66 6.45 -5.48 1.84
C LEU A 66 7.44 -5.32 3.01
N GLU A 67 8.01 -6.42 3.50
CA GLU A 67 8.96 -6.44 4.63
C GLU A 67 10.44 -6.29 4.21
N ASP A 68 10.74 -6.23 2.92
CA ASP A 68 12.12 -6.09 2.42
C ASP A 68 12.57 -4.61 2.40
N GLU A 69 13.70 -4.30 3.04
CA GLU A 69 14.27 -2.95 3.08
C GLU A 69 14.88 -2.50 1.75
N GLY A 70 15.32 -3.43 0.90
CA GLY A 70 15.87 -3.21 -0.42
C GLY A 70 14.79 -2.89 -1.47
N ALA A 71 13.61 -3.48 -1.34
CA ALA A 71 12.43 -3.13 -2.12
C ALA A 71 11.92 -1.74 -1.72
N LYS A 72 12.10 -0.73 -2.59
CA LYS A 72 11.78 0.66 -2.27
C LYS A 72 10.33 1.00 -2.58
N LYS A 73 9.67 1.62 -1.59
CA LYS A 73 8.28 2.06 -1.68
C LYS A 73 8.15 3.58 -1.59
N ILE A 74 7.20 4.10 -2.35
CA ILE A 74 6.69 5.47 -2.25
C ILE A 74 5.18 5.42 -2.01
N GLY A 75 4.63 6.43 -1.35
CA GLY A 75 3.19 6.56 -1.14
C GLY A 75 2.87 7.91 -0.52
N GLN A 76 1.58 8.16 -0.27
CA GLN A 76 1.09 9.38 0.37
C GLN A 76 0.67 9.03 1.80
N ASN A 77 1.29 9.63 2.82
CA ASN A 77 0.96 9.34 4.23
C ASN A 77 1.11 7.85 4.60
N LEU A 78 2.24 7.24 4.24
CA LEU A 78 2.53 5.80 4.45
C LEU A 78 2.54 5.37 5.92
N LYS A 79 2.48 6.34 6.86
CA LYS A 79 2.19 6.06 8.27
C LYS A 79 0.87 5.30 8.42
N TYR A 80 -0.16 5.66 7.65
CA TYR A 80 -1.45 4.99 7.69
C TYR A 80 -1.34 3.54 7.21
N ASP A 81 -0.81 3.34 6.00
CA ASP A 81 -0.62 2.02 5.39
C ASP A 81 0.23 1.10 6.26
N ARG A 82 1.27 1.65 6.89
CA ARG A 82 2.11 0.90 7.82
C ARG A 82 1.31 0.34 9.00
N HIS A 83 0.40 1.12 9.58
CA HIS A 83 -0.44 0.63 10.67
C HIS A 83 -1.45 -0.41 10.20
N VAL A 84 -2.09 -0.17 9.06
CA VAL A 84 -3.03 -1.13 8.46
C VAL A 84 -2.33 -2.47 8.20
N LEU A 85 -1.15 -2.47 7.59
CA LEU A 85 -0.36 -3.69 7.34
C LEU A 85 0.07 -4.40 8.64
N LEU A 86 0.38 -3.65 9.69
CA LEU A 86 0.69 -4.21 11.01
C LEU A 86 -0.51 -4.97 11.62
N ASN A 87 -1.75 -4.52 11.37
CA ASN A 87 -2.95 -5.25 11.80
C ASN A 87 -3.05 -6.65 11.17
N HIS A 88 -2.38 -6.86 10.03
CA HIS A 88 -2.27 -8.16 9.33
C HIS A 88 -0.90 -8.85 9.56
N GLY A 89 -0.15 -8.41 10.57
CA GLY A 89 1.13 -9.01 10.93
C GLY A 89 2.24 -8.80 9.88
N ILE A 90 2.18 -7.71 9.12
CA ILE A 90 3.19 -7.32 8.12
C ILE A 90 3.91 -6.07 8.60
N GLN A 91 5.24 -6.14 8.71
CA GLN A 91 6.07 -5.01 9.09
C GLN A 91 6.57 -4.28 7.84
N LEU A 92 5.82 -3.27 7.40
CA LEU A 92 6.23 -2.47 6.24
C LEU A 92 7.64 -1.90 6.42
N ALA A 93 8.52 -2.26 5.50
CA ALA A 93 9.91 -1.80 5.42
C ALA A 93 10.19 -1.18 4.05
N GLY A 94 11.36 -0.57 3.87
CA GLY A 94 11.78 -0.03 2.56
C GLY A 94 10.99 1.22 2.11
N VAL A 95 10.33 1.93 3.03
CA VAL A 95 9.72 3.24 2.74
C VAL A 95 10.83 4.24 2.41
N GLN A 96 10.94 4.60 1.13
CA GLN A 96 11.96 5.50 0.62
C GLN A 96 11.46 6.94 0.53
N HIS A 97 10.17 7.11 0.21
CA HIS A 97 9.55 8.40 -0.04
C HIS A 97 8.13 8.44 0.50
N ASP A 98 7.73 9.59 1.05
CA ASP A 98 6.35 9.91 1.38
C ASP A 98 6.00 11.26 0.76
N THR A 99 5.06 11.27 -0.18
CA THR A 99 4.74 12.48 -0.96
C THR A 99 4.11 13.59 -0.12
N LEU A 100 3.45 13.24 1.00
CA LEU A 100 2.93 14.23 1.94
C LEU A 100 4.09 14.99 2.59
N LEU A 101 5.11 14.25 3.04
CA LEU A 101 6.28 14.84 3.69
C LEU A 101 7.17 15.58 2.69
N GLN A 102 7.31 15.06 1.46
CA GLN A 102 8.06 15.75 0.41
C GLN A 102 7.45 17.12 0.10
N SER A 103 6.13 17.19 -0.10
CA SER A 103 5.44 18.45 -0.34
C SER A 103 5.58 19.40 0.84
N TYR A 104 5.39 18.90 2.07
CA TYR A 104 5.53 19.69 3.30
C TYR A 104 6.93 20.29 3.45
N VAL A 105 7.98 19.47 3.29
CA VAL A 105 9.37 19.93 3.44
C VAL A 105 9.74 20.92 2.33
N LEU A 106 9.23 20.73 1.11
CA LEU A 106 9.54 21.61 -0.01
C LEU A 106 8.95 23.00 0.22
N GLU A 107 7.64 23.09 0.46
CA GLU A 107 6.92 24.37 0.44
C GLU A 107 5.67 24.38 1.35
N ALA A 108 5.82 24.06 2.66
CA ALA A 108 4.70 24.09 3.62
C ALA A 108 3.92 25.41 3.71
N HIS A 109 4.46 26.52 3.21
CA HIS A 109 3.86 27.85 3.27
C HIS A 109 3.03 28.21 2.02
N ARG A 110 3.04 27.38 0.98
CA ARG A 110 2.35 27.64 -0.27
C ARG A 110 0.91 27.11 -0.18
N THR A 111 -0.05 28.02 -0.16
CA THR A 111 -1.50 27.76 -0.10
C THR A 111 -2.12 27.70 -1.48
#